data_AF-A0A7X6I9J9-F1
#
_entry.id   AF-A0A7X6I9J9-F1
#
_cell.length_a   1.000
_cell.length_b   1.000
_cell.length_c   1.000
_cell.angle_alpha   90.00
_cell.angle_beta   90.00
_cell.angle_gamma   90.00
#
_symmetry.space_group_name_H-M   'P 1'
#
loop_
_entity.id
_entity.type
_entity.pdbx_description
1 polymer ?
#
loop_
_entity_poly.entity_id
_entity_poly.type
_entity_poly.pdbx_seq_one_letter_code
_entity_poly.pdbx_strand_id
1 'polypeptide(L)'
;MASEKNPLSKFPQEVRSGIQPSSPVYTRLPDRYAVHGPRPPSKDALLSMGEGEDRIEIFRGEAEQQKNAPGQVGPVYTLQPGGTPAVPSGRVFIRFKEGVPVERRLREIEQAGYEVVQRLDYAPHAAWLRARSGEIADALTRIPALEQIADVENVEPQMLMQRANR
;
A
#
# COMPACT_ATOMS: atom_id res chain seq x y z
N MET A 1 -23.27 21.53 10.91
CA MET A 1 -22.01 21.61 10.16
C MET A 1 -21.40 20.22 10.23
N ALA A 2 -21.47 19.44 9.14
CA ALA A 2 -20.93 18.09 9.13
C ALA A 2 -19.40 18.18 9.13
N SER A 3 -18.75 17.66 10.17
CA SER A 3 -17.31 17.43 10.18
C SER A 3 -17.04 16.41 9.06
N GLU A 4 -16.63 16.90 7.90
CA GLU A 4 -16.38 16.05 6.73
C GLU A 4 -15.27 15.06 7.07
N LYS A 5 -15.59 13.77 6.93
CA LYS A 5 -14.70 12.66 7.31
C LYS A 5 -13.33 12.81 6.64
N ASN A 6 -12.28 12.91 7.46
CA ASN A 6 -10.88 12.77 7.01
C ASN A 6 -10.75 11.59 6.03
N PRO A 7 -10.37 11.82 4.75
CA PRO A 7 -10.33 10.75 3.74
C PRO A 7 -9.28 9.68 4.05
N LEU A 8 -8.33 9.97 4.95
CA LEU A 8 -7.32 9.03 5.41
C LEU A 8 -7.82 8.14 6.56
N SER A 9 -8.98 8.42 7.15
CA SER A 9 -9.52 7.65 8.29
C SER A 9 -9.75 6.16 7.98
N LYS A 10 -9.95 5.81 6.71
CA LYS A 10 -10.10 4.42 6.24
C LYS A 10 -8.79 3.62 6.19
N PHE A 11 -7.63 4.29 6.31
CA PHE A 11 -6.33 3.64 6.26
C PHE A 11 -5.82 3.34 7.67
N PRO A 12 -5.12 2.22 7.88
CA PRO A 12 -4.53 1.90 9.18
C PRO A 12 -3.44 2.92 9.58
N GLN A 13 -3.27 3.14 10.88
CA GLN A 13 -2.18 3.98 11.40
C GLN A 13 -0.82 3.29 11.26
N GLU A 14 -0.80 1.97 11.37
CA GLU A 14 0.40 1.15 11.31
C GLU A 14 0.19 0.00 10.32
N VAL A 15 1.22 -0.30 9.55
CA VAL A 15 1.23 -1.44 8.63
C VAL A 15 2.56 -2.16 8.78
N ARG A 16 2.53 -3.47 8.98
CA ARG A 16 3.76 -4.28 9.06
C ARG A 16 4.33 -4.50 7.66
N SER A 17 5.66 -4.57 7.57
CA SER A 17 6.36 -4.96 6.33
C SER A 17 6.52 -6.48 6.20
N GLY A 18 5.83 -7.28 7.01
CA GLY A 18 5.97 -8.73 7.06
C GLY A 18 5.21 -9.34 8.24
N ILE A 19 5.10 -10.66 8.25
CA ILE A 19 4.33 -11.39 9.27
C ILE A 19 5.13 -11.69 10.55
N GLN A 20 6.45 -11.51 10.52
CA GLN A 20 7.30 -11.81 11.67
C GLN A 20 7.10 -10.76 12.77
N PRO A 21 7.15 -11.13 14.07
CA PRO A 21 7.02 -10.17 15.16
C PRO A 21 8.07 -9.04 15.14
N SER A 22 9.24 -9.30 14.57
CA SER A 22 10.34 -8.34 14.40
C SER A 22 10.29 -7.57 13.09
N SER A 23 9.27 -7.78 12.24
CA SER A 23 9.15 -7.06 10.98
C SER A 23 9.02 -5.56 11.25
N PRO A 24 9.76 -4.71 10.50
CA PRO A 24 9.59 -3.27 10.56
C PRO A 24 8.12 -2.83 10.39
N VAL A 25 7.78 -1.72 11.04
CA VAL A 25 6.43 -1.15 10.99
C VAL A 25 6.49 0.19 10.28
N TYR A 26 5.59 0.34 9.32
CA TYR A 26 5.26 1.61 8.70
C TYR A 26 4.25 2.35 9.56
N THR A 27 4.59 3.55 10.02
CA THR A 27 3.68 4.43 10.76
C THR A 27 3.22 5.57 9.85
N ARG A 28 1.93 5.86 9.87
CA ARG A 28 1.32 6.93 9.08
C ARG A 28 1.79 8.29 9.57
N LEU A 29 2.18 9.17 8.64
CA LEU A 29 2.51 10.55 8.91
C LEU A 29 1.23 11.40 8.90
N PRO A 30 0.80 11.98 10.03
CA PRO A 30 -0.48 12.68 10.12
C PRO A 30 -0.47 14.05 9.42
N ASP A 31 0.70 14.64 9.17
CA ASP A 31 0.88 15.95 8.55
C ASP A 31 1.17 15.87 7.04
N ARG A 32 0.93 14.72 6.42
CA ARG A 32 1.21 14.46 4.99
C ARG A 32 0.15 13.60 4.33
N TYR A 33 -0.02 13.82 3.04
CA TYR A 33 -0.84 12.99 2.16
C TYR A 33 -0.18 12.84 0.79
N ALA A 34 -0.55 11.78 0.09
CA ALA A 34 -0.14 11.53 -1.28
C ALA A 34 -1.35 11.65 -2.21
N VAL A 35 -1.12 12.03 -3.46
CA VAL A 35 -2.12 11.97 -4.54
C VAL A 35 -1.56 11.09 -5.65
N HIS A 36 -2.30 10.02 -5.97
CA HIS A 36 -2.01 9.09 -7.05
C HIS A 36 -2.74 9.47 -8.33
N GLY A 37 -2.08 9.29 -9.47
CA GLY A 37 -2.68 9.37 -10.79
C GLY A 37 -2.22 10.55 -11.64
N PRO A 38 -2.70 10.64 -12.88
CA PRO A 38 -2.25 11.64 -13.84
C PRO A 38 -2.68 13.03 -13.37
N ARG A 39 -1.70 13.86 -13.02
CA ARG A 39 -1.90 15.27 -12.69
C ARG A 39 -0.74 16.13 -13.19
N PRO A 40 -0.99 17.41 -13.51
CA PRO A 40 0.08 18.37 -13.74
C PRO A 40 1.01 18.45 -12.52
N PRO A 41 2.33 18.61 -12.73
CA PRO A 41 3.26 18.84 -11.64
C PRO A 41 2.82 19.99 -10.75
N SER A 42 2.75 19.74 -9.44
CA SER A 42 2.54 20.81 -8.47
C SER A 42 3.88 21.36 -7.97
N LYS A 43 3.99 22.70 -7.90
CA LYS A 43 5.13 23.36 -7.25
C LYS A 43 5.11 23.21 -5.73
N ASP A 44 3.95 22.89 -5.16
CA ASP A 44 3.75 22.74 -3.72
C ASP A 44 3.98 21.28 -3.25
N ALA A 45 4.30 20.37 -4.17
CA ALA A 45 4.64 19.00 -3.83
C ALA A 45 6.01 18.96 -3.11
N LEU A 46 6.04 18.33 -1.94
CA LEU A 46 7.29 18.04 -1.24
C LEU A 46 8.16 17.05 -2.01
N LEU A 47 7.49 16.14 -2.72
CA LEU A 47 8.12 15.08 -3.49
C LEU A 47 7.19 14.65 -4.62
N SER A 48 7.76 14.39 -5.80
CA SER A 48 7.10 13.71 -6.91
C SER A 48 7.84 12.43 -7.25
N MET A 49 7.10 11.35 -7.50
CA MET A 49 7.60 10.04 -7.93
C MET A 49 6.80 9.55 -9.14
N GLY A 50 7.44 8.79 -10.01
CA GLY A 50 6.80 8.27 -11.23
C GLY A 50 6.49 9.36 -12.27
N GLU A 51 5.90 8.95 -13.38
CA GLU A 51 5.51 9.81 -14.50
C GLU A 51 4.17 9.33 -15.09
N GLY A 52 3.44 10.21 -15.78
CA GLY A 52 2.18 9.87 -16.44
C GLY A 52 1.11 9.35 -15.47
N GLU A 53 0.57 8.16 -15.77
CA GLU A 53 -0.49 7.49 -15.01
C GLU A 53 -0.05 7.02 -13.62
N ASP A 54 1.24 6.69 -13.45
CA ASP A 54 1.81 6.20 -12.19
C ASP A 54 2.39 7.33 -11.33
N ARG A 55 2.09 8.60 -11.67
CA ARG A 55 2.57 9.75 -10.92
C ARG A 55 2.00 9.76 -9.50
N ILE A 56 2.88 10.01 -8.53
CA ILE A 56 2.54 10.18 -7.13
C ILE A 56 3.19 11.47 -6.62
N GLU A 57 2.40 12.33 -6.01
CA GLU A 57 2.90 13.55 -5.37
C GLU A 57 2.58 13.56 -3.89
N ILE A 58 3.57 13.87 -3.05
CA ILE A 58 3.43 14.01 -1.61
C ILE A 58 3.35 15.49 -1.24
N PHE A 59 2.42 15.83 -0.37
CA PHE A 59 2.18 17.18 0.09
C PHE A 59 2.23 17.25 1.62
N ARG A 60 2.44 18.46 2.14
CA ARG A 60 2.27 18.77 3.56
C ARG A 60 0.83 19.19 3.85
N GLY A 61 0.36 18.91 5.05
CA GLY A 61 -0.92 19.36 5.56
C GLY A 61 -1.98 18.27 5.56
N GLU A 62 -3.24 18.69 5.63
CA GLU A 62 -4.38 17.79 5.79
C GLU A 62 -5.02 17.46 4.43
N ALA A 63 -5.26 16.16 4.20
CA ALA A 63 -5.87 15.66 2.98
C ALA A 63 -7.27 16.24 2.69
N GLU A 64 -7.97 16.73 3.72
CA GLU A 64 -9.31 17.33 3.61
C GLU A 64 -9.34 18.60 2.75
N GLN A 65 -8.19 19.23 2.53
CA GLN A 65 -8.05 20.43 1.71
C GLN A 65 -8.03 20.11 0.19
N GLN A 66 -7.92 18.83 -0.19
CA GLN A 66 -7.80 18.38 -1.59
C GLN A 66 -9.05 17.71 -2.16
N LYS A 67 -10.25 18.00 -1.63
CA LYS A 67 -11.52 17.38 -2.04
C LYS A 67 -11.80 17.37 -3.55
N ASN A 68 -11.19 18.28 -4.31
CA ASN A 68 -11.42 18.47 -5.74
C ASN A 68 -10.17 18.18 -6.61
N ALA A 69 -9.09 17.65 -6.02
CA ALA A 69 -7.90 17.34 -6.80
C ALA A 69 -8.14 16.11 -7.69
N PRO A 70 -7.74 16.14 -8.98
CA PRO A 70 -7.71 14.94 -9.79
C PRO A 70 -6.74 13.92 -9.18
N GLY A 71 -7.18 12.67 -9.04
CA GLY A 71 -6.40 11.57 -8.49
C GLY A 71 -6.96 10.95 -7.21
N GLN A 72 -6.35 9.85 -6.76
CA GLN A 72 -6.72 9.16 -5.53
C GLN A 72 -5.85 9.66 -4.37
N VAL A 73 -6.46 10.27 -3.36
CA VAL A 73 -5.76 10.74 -2.15
C VAL A 73 -5.50 9.55 -1.22
N GLY A 74 -4.24 9.40 -0.80
CA GLY A 74 -3.77 8.30 0.05
C GLY A 74 -2.84 8.78 1.17
N PRO A 75 -2.58 7.92 2.17
CA PRO A 75 -1.70 8.22 3.28
C PRO A 75 -0.23 8.19 2.84
N VAL A 76 0.60 8.88 3.63
CA VAL A 76 2.05 8.72 3.59
C VAL A 76 2.48 8.01 4.86
N TYR A 77 3.34 7.03 4.75
CA TYR A 77 3.95 6.30 5.86
C TYR A 77 5.45 6.61 5.95
N THR A 78 6.06 6.20 7.05
CA THR A 78 7.51 6.12 7.23
C THR A 78 7.85 4.81 7.93
N LEU A 79 8.95 4.18 7.55
CA LEU A 79 9.47 3.01 8.24
C LEU A 79 10.15 3.46 9.55
N GLN A 80 9.73 2.95 10.70
CA GLN A 80 10.33 3.37 11.97
C GLN A 80 11.65 2.63 12.28
N PRO A 81 12.64 3.31 12.90
CA PRO A 81 12.69 4.75 13.18
C PRO A 81 13.25 5.59 12.00
N GLY A 82 12.61 6.72 11.71
CA GLY A 82 13.20 7.79 10.87
C GLY A 82 13.32 7.52 9.37
N GLY A 83 12.58 6.55 8.83
CA GLY A 83 12.64 6.17 7.41
C GLY A 83 12.12 7.24 6.45
N THR A 84 12.50 7.09 5.18
CA THR A 84 12.02 7.94 4.08
C THR A 84 10.49 7.82 3.92
N PRO A 85 9.79 8.89 3.50
CA PRO A 85 8.38 8.82 3.14
C PRO A 85 8.08 7.69 2.13
N ALA A 86 7.04 6.93 2.43
CA ALA A 86 6.60 5.76 1.70
C ALA A 86 5.10 5.89 1.39
N VAL A 87 4.71 5.59 0.15
CA VAL A 87 3.31 5.67 -0.30
C VAL A 87 2.86 4.27 -0.74
N PRO A 88 1.74 3.75 -0.23
CA PRO A 88 1.25 2.42 -0.62
C PRO A 88 0.78 2.43 -2.07
N SER A 89 1.17 1.43 -2.87
CA SER A 89 0.70 1.32 -4.27
C SER A 89 -0.68 0.64 -4.39
N GLY A 90 -1.18 0.02 -3.31
CA GLY A 90 -2.34 -0.85 -3.33
C GLY A 90 -2.05 -2.30 -3.72
N ARG A 91 -0.78 -2.62 -4.06
CA ARG A 91 -0.34 -4.01 -4.24
C ARG A 91 0.17 -4.59 -2.92
N VAL A 92 -0.05 -5.89 -2.74
CA VAL A 92 0.47 -6.66 -1.60
C VAL A 92 1.22 -7.87 -2.13
N PHE A 93 2.45 -8.06 -1.69
CA PHE A 93 3.21 -9.27 -1.94
C PHE A 93 2.78 -10.37 -0.97
N ILE A 94 2.54 -11.58 -1.48
CA ILE A 94 2.35 -12.76 -0.67
C ILE A 94 3.39 -13.81 -1.02
N ARG A 95 3.92 -14.49 -0.01
CA ARG A 95 4.77 -15.67 -0.15
C ARG A 95 4.23 -16.78 0.74
N PHE A 96 4.01 -17.95 0.16
CA PHE A 96 3.75 -19.19 0.88
C PHE A 96 5.06 -19.96 1.09
N LYS A 97 5.04 -20.95 1.98
CA LYS A 97 6.14 -21.91 2.13
C LYS A 97 6.53 -22.53 0.79
N GLU A 98 7.81 -22.82 0.64
CA GLU A 98 8.32 -23.52 -0.53
C GLU A 98 7.54 -24.83 -0.79
N GLY A 99 7.23 -25.09 -2.07
CA GLY A 99 6.41 -26.23 -2.49
C GLY A 99 4.89 -26.02 -2.39
N VAL A 100 4.41 -24.89 -1.84
CA VAL A 100 3.00 -24.51 -1.85
C VAL A 100 2.75 -23.46 -2.94
N PRO A 101 2.30 -23.86 -4.14
CA PRO A 101 2.01 -22.90 -5.20
C PRO A 101 0.79 -22.03 -4.85
N VAL A 102 0.82 -20.76 -5.28
CA VAL A 102 -0.26 -19.77 -5.05
C VAL A 102 -1.61 -20.30 -5.55
N GLU A 103 -1.61 -21.09 -6.63
CA GLU A 103 -2.81 -21.70 -7.23
C GLU A 103 -3.61 -22.54 -6.24
N ARG A 104 -2.94 -23.18 -5.28
CA ARG A 104 -3.61 -24.02 -4.27
C ARG A 104 -4.35 -23.20 -3.21
N ARG A 105 -4.10 -21.88 -3.13
CA ARG A 105 -4.66 -20.96 -2.12
C ARG A 105 -5.53 -19.85 -2.71
N LEU A 106 -5.88 -19.94 -4.00
CA LEU A 106 -6.66 -18.89 -4.68
C LEU A 106 -7.99 -18.60 -3.99
N ARG A 107 -8.71 -19.64 -3.57
CA ARG A 107 -10.01 -19.48 -2.91
C ARG A 107 -9.87 -18.72 -1.58
N GLU A 108 -8.86 -19.06 -0.79
CA GLU A 108 -8.56 -18.39 0.48
C GLU A 108 -8.12 -16.94 0.26
N ILE A 109 -7.31 -16.67 -0.77
CA ILE A 109 -6.91 -15.31 -1.19
C ILE A 109 -8.15 -14.47 -1.56
N GLU A 110 -9.07 -15.05 -2.35
CA GLU A 110 -10.33 -14.39 -2.73
C GLU A 110 -11.23 -14.12 -1.53
N GLN A 111 -11.32 -15.06 -0.59
CA GLN A 111 -12.06 -14.90 0.66
C GLN A 111 -11.46 -13.82 1.57
N ALA A 112 -10.14 -13.66 1.56
CA ALA A 112 -9.46 -12.54 2.23
C ALA A 112 -9.74 -11.19 1.54
N GLY A 113 -10.35 -11.18 0.35
CA GLY A 113 -10.74 -9.99 -0.39
C GLY A 113 -9.72 -9.53 -1.43
N TYR A 114 -8.82 -10.40 -1.85
CA TYR A 114 -7.76 -10.10 -2.82
C TYR A 114 -7.96 -10.86 -4.13
N GLU A 115 -7.30 -10.39 -5.17
CA GLU A 115 -7.09 -11.13 -6.40
C GLU A 115 -5.61 -11.10 -6.80
N VAL A 116 -5.17 -12.15 -7.48
CA VAL A 116 -3.80 -12.27 -7.99
C VAL A 116 -3.66 -11.42 -9.24
N VAL A 117 -2.76 -10.43 -9.21
CA VAL A 117 -2.48 -9.55 -10.37
C VAL A 117 -1.24 -9.97 -11.13
N GLN A 118 -0.30 -10.64 -10.46
CA GLN A 118 0.91 -11.14 -11.10
C GLN A 118 1.45 -12.34 -10.33
N ARG A 119 1.68 -13.43 -11.04
CA ARG A 119 2.46 -14.57 -10.54
C ARG A 119 3.92 -14.38 -10.91
N LEU A 120 4.81 -14.96 -10.11
CA LEU A 120 6.24 -14.95 -10.41
C LEU A 120 6.63 -16.32 -10.98
N ASP A 121 6.95 -16.40 -12.26
CA ASP A 121 7.26 -17.67 -12.94
C ASP A 121 8.43 -18.41 -12.29
N TYR A 122 9.41 -17.67 -11.76
CA TYR A 122 10.56 -18.21 -11.04
C TYR A 122 10.26 -18.56 -9.57
N ALA A 123 9.10 -18.17 -9.04
CA ALA A 123 8.70 -18.38 -7.65
C ALA A 123 7.18 -18.64 -7.57
N PRO A 124 6.71 -19.85 -7.95
CA PRO A 124 5.28 -20.17 -8.02
C PRO A 124 4.55 -20.13 -6.67
N HIS A 125 5.29 -20.10 -5.57
CA HIS A 125 4.78 -19.94 -4.20
C HIS A 125 4.61 -18.46 -3.80
N ALA A 126 4.83 -17.52 -4.72
CA ALA A 126 4.73 -16.08 -4.47
C ALA A 126 3.97 -15.35 -5.58
N ALA A 127 3.29 -14.27 -5.19
CA ALA A 127 2.53 -13.44 -6.12
C ALA A 127 2.37 -12.00 -5.62
N TRP A 128 2.07 -11.11 -6.57
CA TRP A 128 1.48 -9.81 -6.27
C TRP A 128 -0.04 -9.92 -6.31
N LEU A 129 -0.65 -9.33 -5.29
CA LEU A 129 -2.08 -9.24 -5.09
C LEU A 129 -2.54 -7.78 -5.16
N ARG A 130 -3.83 -7.57 -5.40
CA ARG A 130 -4.52 -6.30 -5.09
C ARG A 130 -5.86 -6.59 -4.40
N ALA A 131 -6.40 -5.62 -3.68
CA ALA A 131 -7.76 -5.74 -3.16
C ALA A 131 -8.76 -5.82 -4.33
N ARG A 132 -9.77 -6.69 -4.22
CA ARG A 132 -10.82 -6.86 -5.24
C ARG A 132 -11.66 -5.60 -5.47
N SER A 133 -11.72 -4.70 -4.49
CA SER A 133 -12.37 -3.40 -4.63
C SER A 133 -11.57 -2.42 -5.48
N GLY A 134 -10.28 -2.67 -5.72
CA GLY A 134 -9.36 -1.72 -6.32
C GLY A 134 -8.87 -0.62 -5.36
N GLU A 135 -9.39 -0.58 -4.13
CA GLU A 135 -9.05 0.47 -3.16
C GLU A 135 -7.76 0.14 -2.39
N ILE A 136 -6.84 1.11 -2.33
CA ILE A 136 -5.59 0.99 -1.56
C ILE A 136 -5.89 0.75 -0.07
N ALA A 137 -6.91 1.40 0.48
CA ALA A 137 -7.30 1.26 1.89
C ALA A 137 -7.68 -0.18 2.25
N ASP A 138 -8.44 -0.85 1.38
CA ASP A 138 -8.80 -2.25 1.57
C ASP A 138 -7.58 -3.16 1.45
N ALA A 139 -6.66 -2.85 0.53
CA ALA A 139 -5.43 -3.62 0.34
C ALA A 139 -4.54 -3.61 1.59
N LEU A 140 -4.55 -2.54 2.38
CA LEU A 140 -3.80 -2.48 3.64
C LEU A 140 -4.59 -3.05 4.83
N THR A 141 -5.88 -2.69 4.94
CA THR A 141 -6.71 -3.07 6.10
C THR A 141 -6.97 -4.58 6.17
N ARG A 142 -6.94 -5.27 5.02
CA ARG A 142 -7.21 -6.71 4.93
C ARG A 142 -5.95 -7.59 5.02
N ILE A 143 -4.75 -7.00 5.18
CA ILE A 143 -3.50 -7.77 5.33
C ILE A 143 -3.62 -8.86 6.41
N PRO A 144 -4.18 -8.58 7.61
CA PRO A 144 -4.33 -9.61 8.65
C PRO A 144 -5.12 -10.85 8.21
N ALA A 145 -6.04 -10.73 7.23
CA ALA A 145 -6.76 -11.88 6.70
C ALA A 145 -5.88 -12.76 5.78
N LEU A 146 -4.93 -12.16 5.06
CA LEU A 146 -3.93 -12.92 4.29
C LEU A 146 -2.96 -13.64 5.22
N GLU A 147 -2.52 -12.99 6.31
CA GLU A 147 -1.58 -13.58 7.28
C GLU A 147 -2.14 -14.85 7.94
N GLN A 148 -3.47 -15.01 7.98
CA GLN A 148 -4.15 -16.17 8.56
C GLN A 148 -4.29 -17.35 7.59
N ILE A 149 -3.98 -17.18 6.30
CA ILE A 149 -4.05 -18.28 5.34
C ILE A 149 -2.97 -19.30 5.67
N ALA A 150 -3.33 -20.59 5.61
CA ALA A 150 -2.41 -21.68 5.87
C ALA A 150 -1.19 -21.62 4.93
N ASP A 151 0.00 -21.85 5.52
CA ASP A 151 1.30 -21.87 4.86
C ASP A 151 1.80 -20.52 4.35
N VAL A 152 1.16 -19.41 4.72
CA VAL A 152 1.73 -18.08 4.48
C VAL A 152 3.02 -17.91 5.29
N GLU A 153 4.06 -17.48 4.59
CA GLU A 153 5.39 -17.24 5.13
C GLU A 153 5.71 -15.74 5.16
N ASN A 154 5.14 -14.96 4.23
CA ASN A 154 5.24 -13.51 4.26
C ASN A 154 4.04 -12.83 3.57
N VAL A 155 3.67 -11.66 4.08
CA VAL A 155 2.73 -10.71 3.46
C VAL A 155 3.32 -9.32 3.65
N GLU A 156 3.49 -8.57 2.58
CA GLU A 156 4.11 -7.24 2.64
C GLU A 156 3.41 -6.27 1.68
N PRO A 157 2.99 -5.08 2.14
CA PRO A 157 2.47 -4.05 1.24
C PRO A 157 3.61 -3.52 0.35
N GLN A 158 3.32 -3.30 -0.93
CA GLN A 158 4.25 -2.57 -1.77
C GLN A 158 4.21 -1.08 -1.41
N MET A 159 5.33 -0.61 -0.88
CA MET A 159 5.56 0.80 -0.56
C MET A 159 6.46 1.44 -1.61
N LEU A 160 6.01 2.57 -2.16
CA LEU A 160 6.74 3.37 -3.13
C LEU A 160 7.47 4.50 -2.40
N MET A 161 8.77 4.58 -2.61
CA MET A 161 9.66 5.55 -1.97
C MET A 161 10.53 6.19 -3.04
N GLN A 162 10.95 7.43 -2.81
CA GLN A 162 11.96 8.03 -3.68
C GLN A 162 13.24 7.20 -3.57
N ARG A 163 13.78 6.77 -4.71
CA ARG A 163 15.10 6.14 -4.73
C ARG A 163 16.09 7.15 -4.18
N ALA A 164 16.82 6.79 -3.14
CA ALA A 164 18.04 7.51 -2.82
C ALA A 164 18.98 7.33 -4.00
N ASN A 165 19.37 8.42 -4.67
CA ASN A 165 20.46 8.35 -5.64
C ASN A 165 21.67 7.78 -4.90
N ARG A 166 22.11 6.58 -5.30
CA ARG A 166 23.43 6.05 -4.97
C ARG A 166 24.44 6.65 -5.93
#